data_AF-A0A7Y0DZA1-F1
#
_entry.id   AF-A0A7Y0DZA1-F1
#
_cell.length_a   1.000
_cell.length_b   1.000
_cell.length_c   1.000
_cell.angle_alpha   90.00
_cell.angle_beta   90.00
_cell.angle_gamma   90.00
#
_symmetry.space_group_name_H-M   'P 1'
#
loop_
_entity.id
_entity.type
_entity.pdbx_description
1 polymer ?
#
loop_
_entity_poly.entity_id
_entity_poly.type
_entity_poly.pdbx_seq_one_letter_code
_entity_poly.pdbx_strand_id
1 'polypeptide(L)'
;MSDDVIELIGNESPTGSIRLRLDLELPHEQALQILQTVHDVKERQEKEAEAARRREEAERRKAEAEAKKAAKAEAEKAKKAAAAKAPAEKPAAEQSK
;
A
#
# COMPACT_ATOMS: atom_id res chain seq x y z
N MET A 1 45.65 -8.67 -21.31
CA MET A 1 44.87 -7.47 -20.94
C MET A 1 43.43 -7.89 -21.15
N SER A 2 42.67 -8.06 -20.08
CA SER A 2 41.28 -8.53 -20.17
C SER A 2 40.40 -7.34 -20.55
N ASP A 3 39.77 -7.41 -21.72
CA ASP A 3 38.76 -6.45 -22.15
C ASP A 3 37.46 -6.78 -21.41
N ASP A 4 37.35 -6.32 -20.16
CA ASP A 4 36.08 -6.41 -19.43
C ASP A 4 35.07 -5.45 -20.07
N VAL A 5 34.03 -6.01 -20.69
CA VAL A 5 33.00 -5.21 -21.38
C VAL A 5 31.77 -5.10 -20.49
N ILE A 6 31.45 -3.86 -20.08
CA ILE A 6 30.21 -3.53 -19.37
C ILE A 6 29.24 -2.90 -20.36
N GLU A 7 28.19 -3.61 -20.72
CA GLU A 7 27.14 -3.11 -21.60
C GLU A 7 25.89 -2.71 -20.79
N LEU A 8 25.49 -1.45 -20.93
CA LEU A 8 24.19 -0.98 -20.45
C LEU A 8 23.12 -1.34 -21.48
N ILE A 9 22.30 -2.35 -21.18
CA ILE A 9 21.29 -2.87 -22.12
C ILE A 9 19.92 -2.19 -21.95
N GLY A 10 19.67 -1.54 -20.82
CA GLY A 10 18.43 -0.79 -20.65
C GLY A 10 18.43 0.11 -19.41
N ASN A 11 17.85 1.29 -19.58
CA ASN A 11 17.60 2.22 -18.49
C ASN A 11 16.13 2.65 -18.54
N GLU A 12 15.29 2.04 -17.71
CA GLU A 12 13.89 2.49 -17.56
C GLU A 12 13.79 3.44 -16.36
N SER A 13 13.91 4.75 -16.63
CA SER A 13 13.37 5.87 -15.83
C SER A 13 14.11 6.31 -14.54
N PRO A 14 14.00 7.58 -14.07
CA PRO A 14 14.82 8.17 -12.98
C PRO A 14 14.65 7.56 -11.59
N THR A 15 13.73 6.61 -11.44
CA THR A 15 13.43 5.87 -10.21
C THR A 15 13.33 4.36 -10.44
N GLY A 16 13.81 3.85 -11.59
CA GLY A 16 13.63 2.46 -12.02
C GLY A 16 14.92 1.67 -12.22
N SER A 17 14.76 0.35 -12.26
CA SER A 17 15.82 -0.65 -12.33
C SER A 17 16.72 -0.46 -13.56
N ILE A 18 18.03 -0.58 -13.36
CA ILE A 18 19.02 -0.56 -14.45
C ILE A 18 19.26 -2.00 -14.90
N ARG A 19 19.28 -2.24 -16.22
CA ARG A 19 19.62 -3.53 -16.81
C ARG A 19 21.04 -3.48 -17.38
N LEU A 20 21.93 -4.27 -16.78
CA LEU A 20 23.34 -4.39 -17.15
C LEU A 20 23.62 -5.80 -17.68
N ARG A 21 24.49 -5.90 -18.69
CA ARG A 21 25.17 -7.14 -19.07
C ARG A 21 26.66 -6.95 -18.85
N LEU A 22 27.25 -7.90 -18.14
CA LEU A 22 28.68 -7.94 -17.85
C LEU A 22 29.20 -9.22 -18.49
N ASP A 23 30.14 -9.10 -19.42
CA ASP A 23 30.92 -10.24 -19.91
C ASP A 23 32.25 -10.24 -19.15
N LEU A 24 32.41 -11.20 -18.24
CA LEU A 24 33.54 -11.27 -17.32
C LEU A 24 34.11 -12.69 -17.32
N GLU A 25 35.44 -12.77 -17.48
CA GLU A 25 36.18 -14.00 -17.28
C GLU A 25 36.69 -14.04 -15.84
N LEU A 26 36.00 -14.78 -14.98
CA LEU A 26 36.28 -14.86 -13.55
C LEU A 26 36.63 -16.29 -13.11
N PRO A 27 37.47 -16.46 -12.07
CA PRO A 27 37.60 -17.73 -11.38
C PRO A 27 36.25 -18.25 -10.87
N HIS A 28 36.05 -19.57 -10.94
CA HIS A 28 34.78 -20.21 -10.61
C HIS A 28 34.23 -19.83 -9.22
N GLU A 29 35.10 -19.76 -8.21
CA GLU A 29 34.72 -19.38 -6.84
C GLU A 29 34.19 -17.94 -6.76
N GLN A 30 34.78 -17.01 -7.52
CA GLN A 30 34.32 -15.62 -7.56
C GLN A 30 32.97 -15.50 -8.26
N ALA A 31 32.76 -16.26 -9.34
CA ALA A 31 31.47 -16.30 -10.03
C ALA A 31 30.35 -16.83 -9.11
N LEU A 32 30.62 -17.89 -8.35
CA LEU A 32 29.68 -18.42 -7.37
C LEU A 32 29.35 -17.41 -6.27
N GLN A 33 30.36 -16.70 -5.76
CA GLN A 33 30.17 -15.68 -4.72
C GLN A 33 29.28 -14.53 -5.21
N ILE A 34 29.45 -14.09 -6.46
CA ILE A 34 28.60 -13.05 -7.07
C ILE A 34 27.15 -13.55 -7.19
N LEU A 35 26.94 -14.76 -7.71
CA LEU A 35 25.60 -15.35 -7.85
C LEU A 35 24.90 -15.47 -6.50
N GLN A 36 25.61 -15.90 -5.46
CA GLN A 36 25.07 -16.02 -4.11
C GLN A 36 24.70 -14.65 -3.54
N THR A 37 25.57 -13.65 -3.70
CA THR A 37 25.31 -12.29 -3.23
C THR A 37 24.07 -11.69 -3.89
N VAL A 38 23.91 -11.87 -5.21
CA VAL A 38 22.73 -11.41 -5.95
C VAL A 38 21.46 -12.10 -5.45
N HIS A 39 21.52 -13.41 -5.18
CA HIS A 39 20.41 -14.15 -4.61
C HIS A 39 20.00 -13.61 -3.23
N ASP A 40 20.97 -13.41 -2.33
CA ASP A 40 20.72 -12.93 -0.97
C ASP A 40 20.11 -11.52 -0.94
N VAL A 41 20.61 -10.62 -1.81
CA VAL A 41 20.06 -9.27 -1.97
C VAL A 41 18.61 -9.33 -2.45
N LYS A 42 18.30 -10.20 -3.41
CA LYS A 42 16.94 -10.36 -3.91
C LYS A 42 15.99 -10.86 -2.82
N GLU A 43 16.39 -11.88 -2.07
CA GLU A 43 15.57 -12.42 -0.98
C GLU A 43 15.30 -11.36 0.11
N ARG A 44 16.32 -10.55 0.44
CA ARG A 44 16.16 -9.44 1.38
C ARG A 44 15.16 -8.40 0.89
N GLN A 45 15.25 -7.99 -0.38
CA GLN A 45 14.33 -7.02 -0.96
C GLN A 45 12.88 -7.54 -0.98
N GLU A 46 12.68 -8.82 -1.29
CA GLU A 46 11.34 -9.45 -1.27
C GLU A 46 10.74 -9.43 0.14
N LYS A 47 11.53 -9.77 1.17
CA LYS A 47 11.10 -9.70 2.58
C LYS A 47 10.77 -8.27 3.02
N GLU A 48 11.61 -7.30 2.65
CA GLU A 48 11.38 -5.89 2.99
C GLU A 48 10.13 -5.33 2.28
N ALA A 49 9.92 -5.67 1.01
CA ALA A 49 8.74 -5.29 0.24
C ALA A 49 7.46 -5.92 0.82
N GLU A 50 7.51 -7.19 1.25
CA GLU A 50 6.38 -7.84 1.91
C GLU A 50 6.06 -7.19 3.27
N ALA A 51 7.08 -6.88 4.06
CA ALA A 51 6.91 -6.19 5.33
C ALA A 51 6.31 -4.78 5.14
N ALA A 52 6.74 -4.06 4.10
CA ALA A 52 6.18 -2.77 3.74
C ALA A 52 4.70 -2.88 3.34
N ARG A 53 4.34 -3.85 2.50
CA ARG A 53 2.94 -4.11 2.11
C ARG A 53 2.05 -4.42 3.31
N ARG A 54 2.52 -5.24 4.24
CA ARG A 54 1.77 -5.57 5.47
C ARG A 54 1.55 -4.34 6.36
N ARG A 55 2.53 -3.42 6.44
CA ARG A 55 2.39 -2.16 7.20
C ARG A 55 1.39 -1.22 6.54
N GLU A 56 1.46 -1.04 5.22
CA GLU A 56 0.52 -0.20 4.48
C GLU A 56 -0.91 -0.73 4.60
N GLU A 57 -1.11 -2.05 4.51
CA GLU A 57 -2.44 -2.64 4.67
C GLU A 57 -2.99 -2.44 6.10
N ALA A 58 -2.15 -2.59 7.12
CA ALA A 58 -2.55 -2.33 8.50
C ALA A 58 -2.93 -0.86 8.74
N GLU A 59 -2.20 0.07 8.12
CA GLU A 59 -2.51 1.50 8.18
C GLU A 59 -3.81 1.84 7.45
N ARG A 60 -4.01 1.32 6.24
CA ARG A 60 -5.26 1.47 5.48
C ARG A 60 -6.47 0.95 6.25
N ARG A 61 -6.35 -0.23 6.88
CA ARG A 61 -7.44 -0.81 7.70
C ARG A 61 -7.77 0.07 8.92
N LYS A 62 -6.77 0.70 9.55
CA LYS A 62 -6.98 1.65 10.65
C LYS A 62 -7.70 2.92 10.16
N ALA A 63 -7.24 3.49 9.04
CA ALA A 63 -7.85 4.67 8.44
C ALA A 63 -9.31 4.41 8.02
N GLU A 64 -9.61 3.26 7.42
CA GLU A 64 -10.97 2.88 7.03
C GLU A 64 -11.89 2.69 8.25
N ALA A 65 -11.38 2.08 9.32
CA ALA A 65 -12.14 1.91 10.55
C ALA A 65 -12.46 3.25 11.23
N GLU A 66 -11.53 4.21 11.21
CA GLU A 66 -11.74 5.56 11.73
C GLU A 66 -12.74 6.34 10.88
N ALA A 67 -12.62 6.31 9.56
CA ALA A 67 -13.56 6.94 8.64
C ALA A 67 -14.99 6.37 8.82
N LYS A 68 -15.14 5.05 8.97
CA LYS A 68 -16.43 4.41 9.25
C LYS A 68 -17.02 4.83 10.61
N LYS A 69 -16.18 5.00 11.64
CA LYS A 69 -16.64 5.52 12.95
C LYS A 69 -17.10 6.97 12.84
N ALA A 70 -16.35 7.82 12.16
CA ALA A 70 -16.72 9.22 11.94
C ALA A 70 -18.04 9.33 11.16
N ALA A 71 -18.19 8.58 10.07
CA ALA A 71 -19.42 8.57 9.26
C ALA A 71 -20.64 8.08 10.07
N LYS A 72 -20.49 7.07 10.93
CA LYS A 72 -21.57 6.61 11.81
C LYS A 72 -21.96 7.66 12.86
N ALA A 73 -20.99 8.34 13.45
CA ALA A 73 -21.23 9.40 14.43
C ALA A 73 -21.94 10.62 13.80
N GLU A 74 -21.59 10.96 12.56
CA GLU A 74 -22.23 12.06 11.83
C GLU A 74 -23.67 11.69 11.41
N ALA A 75 -23.88 10.46 10.93
CA ALA A 75 -25.22 9.96 10.61
C ALA A 75 -26.16 9.90 11.83
N GLU A 76 -25.65 9.52 13.01
CA GLU A 76 -26.39 9.57 14.28
C GLU A 76 -26.75 11.01 14.70
N LYS A 77 -25.82 11.95 14.56
CA LYS A 77 -26.09 13.37 14.82
C LYS A 77 -27.16 13.92 13.87
N ALA A 78 -27.09 13.59 12.58
CA ALA A 78 -28.09 14.00 11.59
C ALA A 78 -29.47 13.42 11.90
N LYS A 79 -29.56 12.15 12.31
CA LYS A 79 -30.82 11.52 12.74
C LYS A 79 -31.43 12.17 14.00
N LYS A 80 -30.61 12.50 15.01
CA LYS A 80 -31.08 13.22 16.20
C LYS A 80 -31.55 14.64 15.89
N ALA A 81 -30.86 15.34 14.98
CA ALA A 81 -31.27 16.66 14.51
C ALA A 81 -32.59 16.62 13.70
N ALA A 82 -32.79 15.58 12.89
CA ALA A 82 -34.04 15.36 12.17
C ALA A 82 -35.21 15.01 13.11
N ALA A 83 -34.97 14.18 14.13
CA ALA A 83 -35.99 13.84 15.14
C ALA A 83 -36.40 15.04 16.01
N ALA A 84 -35.48 15.99 16.27
CA ALA A 84 -35.78 17.22 17.01
C ALA A 84 -36.62 18.25 16.21
N LYS A 85 -36.71 18.10 14.88
CA LYS A 85 -37.54 18.94 13.99
C LYS A 85 -38.89 18.31 13.63
N ALA A 86 -39.16 17.08 14.03
CA ALA A 86 -40.48 16.49 13.85
C ALA A 86 -41.47 17.21 14.82
N PRO A 87 -42.52 17.88 14.32
CA PRO A 87 -43.53 18.48 15.18
C PRO A 87 -44.19 17.38 16.00
N ALA A 88 -44.39 17.64 17.29
CA ALA A 88 -45.21 16.82 18.18
C ALA A 88 -46.69 16.95 17.75
N GLU A 89 -47.06 16.34 16.63
CA GLU A 89 -48.46 16.24 16.23
C GLU A 89 -49.11 15.15 17.11
N LYS A 90 -49.64 15.60 18.24
CA LYS A 90 -50.68 14.88 18.99
C LYS A 90 -51.79 14.48 18.01
N PRO A 91 -52.27 13.24 17.99
CA PRO A 91 -53.55 12.95 17.38
C PRO A 91 -54.62 13.55 18.29
N ALA A 92 -55.08 14.77 17.99
CA ALA A 92 -56.31 15.30 18.56
C ALA A 92 -57.47 14.60 17.85
N ALA A 93 -58.02 13.59 18.52
CA ALA A 93 -59.35 13.09 18.24
C ALA A 93 -60.36 14.18 18.63
N GLU A 94 -61.13 14.71 17.68
CA GLU A 94 -62.40 15.41 17.91
C GLU A 94 -63.11 15.56 16.55
N GLN A 95 -64.05 14.68 16.19
CA GLN A 95 -65.51 14.87 16.39
C GLN A 95 -66.02 16.28 16.16
N SER A 96 -66.80 16.48 15.08
CA SER A 96 -68.04 17.30 14.98
C SER A 96 -68.45 17.36 13.49
N LYS A 97 -69.51 16.67 13.08
CA LYS A 97 -70.95 17.02 13.06
C LYS A 97 -71.39 17.55 11.70
#